data_AF-A0A9J6ZD93-F1
#
_entry.id   AF-A0A9J6ZD93-F1
#
_cell.length_a   1.000
_cell.length_b   1.000
_cell.length_c   1.000
_cell.angle_alpha   90.00
_cell.angle_beta   90.00
_cell.angle_gamma   90.00
#
_symmetry.space_group_name_H-M   'P 1'
#
loop_
_entity.id
_entity.type
_entity.pdbx_description
1 polymer ?
#
loop_
_entity_poly.entity_id
_entity_poly.type
_entity_poly.pdbx_seq_one_letter_code
_entity_poly.pdbx_strand_id
1 'polypeptide(L)'
;MKLKYLKNHYNNELFLFEVDEEGTVYRQVTHIQDTILNSARPKEGYHFFLADQEIKENAHLFPIDKDEFEIEWLFSIDPYHEEWNQTIKEIYVGMKVVGSFEVNYPQGIILNLGNNRFGVMKIDTNFLNSYVTPNRKINAEVVGYDYENFWLILKEVLE
;
A
#
# COMPACT_ATOMS: atom_id res chain seq x y z
N MET A 1 -8.94 -15.76 4.67
CA MET A 1 -9.46 -14.71 3.79
C MET A 1 -9.24 -15.16 2.36
N LYS A 2 -10.28 -15.13 1.52
CA LYS A 2 -10.16 -15.45 0.10
C LYS A 2 -10.14 -14.13 -0.68
N LEU A 3 -9.17 -13.97 -1.55
CA LEU A 3 -9.02 -12.77 -2.38
C LEU A 3 -9.59 -13.03 -3.78
N LYS A 4 -10.06 -11.96 -4.40
CA LYS A 4 -10.51 -11.88 -5.79
C LYS A 4 -9.74 -10.77 -6.49
N TYR A 5 -9.56 -10.93 -7.79
CA TYR A 5 -8.88 -9.95 -8.63
C TYR A 5 -9.86 -9.46 -9.67
N LEU A 6 -10.00 -8.15 -9.77
CA LEU A 6 -11.02 -7.49 -10.58
C LEU A 6 -10.38 -6.47 -11.51
N LYS A 7 -10.90 -6.35 -12.72
CA LYS A 7 -10.41 -5.45 -13.76
C LYS A 7 -11.55 -4.67 -14.39
N ASN A 8 -11.37 -3.36 -14.53
CA ASN A 8 -12.28 -2.48 -15.26
C ASN A 8 -11.51 -1.60 -16.24
N HIS A 9 -12.15 -1.36 -17.39
CA HIS A 9 -11.73 -0.34 -18.34
C HIS A 9 -12.82 0.72 -18.40
N TYR A 10 -12.44 1.98 -18.19
CA TYR A 10 -13.37 3.11 -18.25
C TYR A 10 -12.63 4.35 -18.76
N ASN A 11 -13.19 5.04 -19.77
CA ASN A 11 -12.59 6.26 -20.34
C ASN A 11 -11.10 6.15 -20.75
N ASN A 12 -10.70 5.01 -21.33
CA ASN A 12 -9.29 4.68 -21.66
C ASN A 12 -8.35 4.55 -20.45
N GLU A 13 -8.91 4.46 -19.24
CA GLU A 13 -8.19 4.15 -18.02
C GLU A 13 -8.41 2.68 -17.67
N LEU A 14 -7.40 2.07 -17.07
CA LEU A 14 -7.42 0.69 -16.61
C LEU A 14 -7.31 0.68 -15.09
N PHE A 15 -8.24 0.01 -14.44
CA PHE A 15 -8.26 -0.21 -13.00
C PHE A 15 -8.15 -1.70 -12.70
N LEU A 16 -7.22 -2.06 -11.83
CA LEU A 16 -7.07 -3.42 -11.30
C LEU A 16 -7.13 -3.39 -9.78
N PHE A 17 -7.85 -4.33 -9.20
CA PHE A 17 -8.05 -4.41 -7.75
C PHE A 17 -7.83 -5.84 -7.24
N GLU A 18 -7.13 -5.96 -6.12
CA GLU A 18 -7.19 -7.12 -5.24
C GLU A 18 -8.15 -6.82 -4.09
N VAL A 19 -9.22 -7.60 -3.99
CA VAL A 19 -10.30 -7.39 -3.01
C VAL A 19 -10.60 -8.65 -2.22
N ASP A 20 -11.15 -8.50 -1.01
CA ASP A 20 -11.71 -9.62 -0.27
C ASP A 20 -13.17 -9.93 -0.67
N GLU A 21 -13.83 -10.82 0.09
CA GLU A 21 -15.22 -11.22 -0.16
C GLU A 21 -16.24 -10.11 0.15
N GLU A 22 -15.87 -9.14 1.00
CA GLU A 22 -16.71 -7.99 1.37
C GLU A 22 -16.52 -6.84 0.38
N GLY A 23 -15.49 -6.89 -0.46
CA GLY A 23 -15.14 -5.85 -1.43
C GLY A 23 -14.11 -4.86 -0.90
N THR A 24 -13.48 -5.14 0.24
CA THR A 24 -12.37 -4.35 0.78
C THR A 24 -11.17 -4.45 -0.14
N VAL A 25 -10.66 -3.31 -0.61
CA VAL A 25 -9.53 -3.26 -1.53
C VAL A 25 -8.21 -3.28 -0.76
N TYR A 26 -7.32 -4.21 -1.11
CA TYR A 26 -5.98 -4.31 -0.53
C TYR A 26 -4.93 -3.73 -1.47
N ARG A 27 -4.94 -4.14 -2.74
CA ARG A 27 -3.98 -3.65 -3.73
C ARG A 27 -4.72 -3.06 -4.92
N GLN A 28 -4.19 -1.98 -5.46
CA GLN A 28 -4.73 -1.33 -6.65
C GLN A 28 -3.62 -0.87 -7.59
N VAL A 29 -3.82 -1.16 -8.88
CA VAL A 29 -3.04 -0.58 -9.97
C VAL A 29 -4.00 0.23 -10.84
N THR A 30 -3.58 1.41 -11.26
CA THR A 30 -4.42 2.28 -12.08
C THR A 30 -3.58 2.95 -13.16
N HIS A 31 -3.96 2.75 -14.42
CA HIS A 31 -3.32 3.38 -15.57
C HIS A 31 -4.22 4.53 -16.03
N ILE A 32 -3.73 5.76 -15.90
CA ILE A 32 -4.41 6.99 -16.31
C ILE A 32 -3.47 7.72 -17.28
N GLN A 33 -3.86 7.79 -18.56
CA GLN A 33 -3.03 8.38 -19.61
C GLN A 33 -1.63 7.73 -19.64
N ASP A 34 -0.57 8.53 -19.44
CA ASP A 34 0.82 8.08 -19.39
C ASP A 34 1.32 7.80 -17.96
N THR A 35 0.43 7.78 -16.97
CA THR A 35 0.75 7.56 -15.56
C THR A 35 0.22 6.22 -15.06
N ILE A 36 1.07 5.51 -14.33
CA ILE A 36 0.70 4.31 -13.59
C ILE A 36 0.78 4.63 -12.10
N LEU A 37 -0.33 4.39 -11.40
CA LEU A 37 -0.45 4.48 -9.96
C LEU A 37 -0.43 3.07 -9.38
N ASN A 38 0.30 2.89 -8.29
CA ASN A 38 0.35 1.67 -7.51
C ASN A 38 0.05 2.02 -6.06
N SER A 39 -0.92 1.35 -5.44
CA SER A 39 -1.36 1.69 -4.08
C SER A 39 -0.28 1.54 -3.02
N ALA A 40 0.80 0.78 -3.27
CA ALA A 40 1.91 0.64 -2.34
C ALA A 40 2.87 1.84 -2.31
N ARG A 41 2.73 2.79 -3.24
CA ARG A 41 3.64 3.94 -3.38
C ARG A 41 2.91 5.23 -3.68
N PRO A 42 3.37 6.36 -3.13
CA PRO A 42 2.84 7.64 -3.54
C PRO A 42 3.36 7.98 -4.93
N LYS A 43 2.53 8.68 -5.70
CA LYS A 43 2.94 9.32 -6.95
C LYS A 43 2.80 10.84 -6.81
N GLU A 44 3.76 11.57 -7.35
CA GLU A 44 3.69 13.03 -7.42
C GLU A 44 2.37 13.47 -8.09
N GLY A 45 1.64 14.37 -7.44
CA GLY A 45 0.32 14.84 -7.89
C GLY A 45 -0.88 13.99 -7.47
N TYR A 46 -0.68 12.74 -7.02
CA TYR A 46 -1.75 11.81 -6.63
C TYR A 46 -1.65 11.31 -5.19
N HIS A 47 -0.49 11.46 -4.52
CA HIS A 47 -0.19 10.84 -3.23
C HIS A 47 -0.41 9.32 -3.25
N PHE A 48 -0.68 8.72 -2.10
CA PHE A 48 -1.14 7.33 -1.96
C PHE A 48 -2.57 7.19 -2.48
N PHE A 49 -2.83 6.16 -3.30
CA PHE A 49 -4.11 5.97 -3.97
C PHE A 49 -4.60 4.53 -3.84
N LEU A 50 -5.68 4.34 -3.08
CA LEU A 50 -6.40 3.08 -2.90
C LEU A 50 -7.88 3.41 -2.74
N ALA A 51 -8.74 2.68 -3.44
CA ALA A 51 -10.18 2.85 -3.33
C ALA A 51 -10.65 2.60 -1.89
N ASP A 52 -11.44 3.53 -1.37
CA ASP A 52 -11.98 3.53 0.00
C ASP A 52 -13.42 2.98 0.08
N GLN A 53 -14.02 2.70 -1.07
CA GLN A 53 -15.35 2.09 -1.18
C GLN A 53 -15.26 0.60 -1.50
N GLU A 54 -16.31 -0.14 -1.13
CA GLU A 54 -16.43 -1.56 -1.49
C GLU A 54 -16.46 -1.73 -3.01
N ILE A 55 -15.55 -2.56 -3.53
CA ILE A 55 -15.44 -2.89 -4.94
C ILE A 55 -15.90 -4.33 -5.15
N LYS A 56 -17.03 -4.49 -5.86
CA LYS A 56 -17.66 -5.79 -6.16
C LYS A 56 -17.84 -5.97 -7.66
N GLU A 57 -17.71 -7.22 -8.09
CA GLU A 57 -17.97 -7.66 -9.46
C GLU A 57 -19.33 -7.13 -9.94
N ASN A 58 -19.34 -6.59 -11.16
CA ASN A 58 -20.54 -6.08 -11.80
C ASN A 58 -20.36 -6.10 -13.33
N ALA A 59 -21.35 -5.61 -14.07
CA ALA A 59 -21.35 -5.63 -15.54
C ALA A 59 -20.14 -4.92 -16.20
N HIS A 60 -19.42 -4.09 -15.45
CA HIS A 60 -18.26 -3.34 -15.93
C HIS A 60 -16.95 -3.77 -15.24
N LEU A 61 -17.01 -4.57 -14.18
CA LEU A 61 -15.86 -4.96 -13.38
C LEU A 61 -15.74 -6.49 -13.39
N PHE A 62 -14.79 -6.99 -14.17
CA PHE A 62 -14.68 -8.40 -14.51
C PHE A 62 -13.65 -9.10 -13.64
N PRO A 63 -13.89 -10.36 -13.24
CA PRO A 63 -12.87 -11.16 -12.59
C PRO A 63 -11.72 -11.46 -13.54
N ILE A 64 -10.51 -11.42 -13.00
CA ILE A 64 -9.27 -11.85 -13.67
C ILE A 64 -8.54 -12.86 -12.79
N ASP A 65 -7.60 -13.58 -13.38
CA ASP A 65 -6.73 -14.47 -12.63
C ASP A 65 -5.71 -13.68 -11.81
N LYS A 66 -5.28 -14.26 -10.68
CA LYS A 66 -4.24 -13.68 -9.83
C LYS A 66 -3.00 -13.32 -10.64
N ASP A 67 -2.55 -14.22 -11.50
CA ASP A 67 -1.31 -14.04 -12.26
C ASP A 67 -1.38 -12.83 -13.20
N GLU A 68 -2.55 -12.54 -13.78
CA GLU A 68 -2.76 -11.33 -14.59
C GLU A 68 -2.60 -10.06 -13.74
N PHE A 69 -3.18 -10.05 -12.54
CA PHE A 69 -3.02 -8.93 -11.61
C PHE A 69 -1.56 -8.75 -11.17
N GLU A 70 -0.87 -9.83 -10.81
CA GLU A 70 0.51 -9.77 -10.32
C GLU A 70 1.48 -9.26 -11.40
N ILE A 71 1.22 -9.52 -12.68
CA ILE A 71 2.03 -8.96 -13.77
C ILE A 71 1.95 -7.42 -13.75
N GLU A 72 0.75 -6.85 -13.67
CA GLU A 72 0.57 -5.39 -13.62
C GLU A 72 1.08 -4.80 -12.29
N TRP A 73 0.93 -5.54 -11.18
CA TRP A 73 1.47 -5.14 -9.89
C TRP A 73 3.00 -5.05 -9.92
N LEU A 74 3.67 -6.09 -10.40
CA LEU A 74 5.13 -6.13 -10.51
C LEU A 74 5.64 -5.06 -11.48
N PHE A 75 5.00 -4.91 -12.63
CA PHE A 75 5.36 -3.86 -13.59
C PHE A 75 5.25 -2.46 -12.99
N SER A 76 4.17 -2.19 -12.25
CA SER A 76 3.93 -0.87 -11.65
C SER A 76 4.82 -0.56 -10.44
N ILE A 77 5.33 -1.57 -9.73
CA ILE A 77 6.20 -1.39 -8.56
C ILE A 77 7.71 -1.47 -8.90
N ASP A 78 8.08 -2.05 -10.04
CA ASP A 78 9.48 -2.20 -10.49
C ASP A 78 10.31 -0.91 -10.43
N PRO A 79 9.79 0.29 -10.78
CA PRO A 79 10.55 1.53 -10.67
C PRO A 79 11.09 1.85 -9.27
N TYR A 80 10.53 1.24 -8.21
CA TYR A 80 10.92 1.44 -6.82
C TYR A 80 11.88 0.36 -6.30
N HIS A 81 12.24 -0.63 -7.13
CA HIS A 81 13.01 -1.79 -6.71
C HIS A 81 14.44 -1.45 -6.26
N GLU A 82 15.13 -0.53 -6.95
CA GLU A 82 16.49 -0.11 -6.56
C GLU A 82 16.48 0.56 -5.17
N GLU A 83 15.54 1.47 -4.96
CA GLU A 83 15.37 2.16 -3.68
C GLU A 83 15.00 1.21 -2.54
N TRP A 84 14.12 0.24 -2.83
CA TRP A 84 13.78 -0.81 -1.87
C TRP A 84 15.02 -1.63 -1.47
N ASN A 85 15.84 -2.04 -2.45
CA ASN A 85 17.08 -2.77 -2.19
C ASN A 85 18.07 -1.95 -1.34
N GLN A 86 18.09 -0.63 -1.50
CA GLN A 86 18.90 0.23 -0.64
C GLN A 86 18.30 0.33 0.77
N THR A 87 16.98 0.44 0.87
CA THR A 87 16.25 0.53 2.15
C THR A 87 16.54 -0.67 3.04
N ILE A 88 16.42 -1.89 2.53
CA ILE A 88 16.65 -3.12 3.33
C ILE A 88 18.12 -3.39 3.66
N LYS A 89 19.08 -2.69 3.03
CA LYS A 89 20.49 -2.71 3.42
C LYS A 89 20.78 -1.78 4.60
N GLU A 90 20.07 -0.66 4.65
CA GLU A 90 20.29 0.38 5.66
C GLU A 90 19.44 0.19 6.91
N ILE A 91 18.22 -0.34 6.75
CA ILE A 91 17.25 -0.50 7.82
C ILE A 91 17.04 -1.99 8.08
N TYR A 92 17.43 -2.44 9.27
CA TYR A 92 17.41 -3.85 9.66
C TYR A 92 16.35 -4.16 10.72
N VAL A 93 15.91 -5.42 10.79
CA VAL A 93 15.00 -5.91 11.83
C VAL A 93 15.59 -5.67 13.23
N GLY A 94 14.78 -5.11 14.13
CA GLY A 94 15.18 -4.65 15.47
C GLY A 94 15.62 -3.19 15.53
N MET A 95 15.78 -2.51 14.39
CA MET A 95 16.09 -1.09 14.36
C MET A 95 14.86 -0.26 14.76
N LYS A 96 15.07 0.73 15.63
CA LYS A 96 14.07 1.74 15.96
C LYS A 96 14.05 2.82 14.89
N VAL A 97 12.86 3.17 14.43
CA VAL A 97 12.61 4.18 13.40
C VAL A 97 11.52 5.15 13.87
N VAL A 98 11.52 6.34 13.28
CA VAL A 98 10.52 7.37 13.56
C VAL A 98 9.80 7.70 12.26
N GLY A 99 8.50 7.43 12.21
CA GLY A 99 7.66 7.70 11.05
C GLY A 99 6.67 8.82 11.28
N SER A 100 6.23 9.48 10.20
CA SER A 100 5.01 10.29 10.21
C SER A 100 3.87 9.51 9.57
N PHE A 101 2.66 9.68 10.09
CA PHE A 101 1.44 9.16 9.46
C PHE A 101 1.31 9.66 8.02
N GLU A 102 1.04 8.75 7.08
CA GLU A 102 0.83 9.08 5.67
C GLU A 102 -0.61 8.73 5.25
N VAL A 103 -1.01 7.46 5.42
CA VAL A 103 -2.36 6.99 5.06
C VAL A 103 -2.77 5.80 5.92
N ASN A 104 -4.08 5.55 6.04
CA ASN A 104 -4.63 4.35 6.68
C ASN A 104 -5.29 3.45 5.63
N TYR A 105 -4.81 2.21 5.51
CA TYR A 105 -5.31 1.19 4.60
C TYR A 105 -5.77 -0.06 5.36
N PRO A 106 -6.47 -1.00 4.72
CA PRO A 106 -6.85 -2.27 5.33
C PRO A 106 -5.66 -3.09 5.85
N GLN A 107 -4.46 -2.91 5.29
CA GLN A 107 -3.23 -3.54 5.78
C GLN A 107 -2.72 -2.94 7.10
N GLY A 108 -3.11 -1.70 7.41
CA GLY A 108 -2.65 -0.93 8.55
C GLY A 108 -2.36 0.53 8.18
N ILE A 109 -1.75 1.24 9.13
CA ILE A 109 -1.25 2.60 8.89
C ILE A 109 0.07 2.51 8.12
N ILE A 110 0.16 3.27 7.04
CA ILE A 110 1.40 3.53 6.33
C ILE A 110 2.08 4.74 6.95
N LEU A 111 3.34 4.56 7.35
CA LEU A 111 4.22 5.58 7.88
C LEU A 111 5.28 5.95 6.85
N ASN A 112 5.50 7.25 6.68
CA ASN A 112 6.61 7.80 5.92
C ASN A 112 7.83 7.95 6.83
N LEU A 113 8.92 7.26 6.48
CA LEU A 113 10.17 7.21 7.22
C LEU A 113 11.25 8.15 6.62
N GLY A 114 10.86 8.97 5.64
CA GLY A 114 11.75 9.83 4.87
C GLY A 114 12.44 9.12 3.72
N ASN A 115 13.01 9.89 2.79
CA ASN A 115 13.74 9.38 1.61
C ASN A 115 12.97 8.33 0.80
N ASN A 116 11.64 8.54 0.65
CA ASN A 116 10.71 7.65 -0.07
C ASN A 116 10.58 6.23 0.52
N ARG A 117 10.96 6.06 1.79
CA ARG A 117 10.84 4.81 2.55
C ARG A 117 9.54 4.79 3.34
N PHE A 118 8.84 3.66 3.27
CA PHE A 118 7.56 3.49 3.93
C PHE A 118 7.55 2.23 4.78
N GLY A 119 6.79 2.28 5.86
CA GLY A 119 6.49 1.10 6.66
C GLY A 119 5.02 0.98 6.98
N VAL A 120 4.56 -0.24 7.15
CA VAL A 120 3.18 -0.57 7.52
C VAL A 120 3.13 -1.04 8.96
N MET A 121 2.21 -0.48 9.73
CA MET A 121 1.97 -0.85 11.12
C MET A 121 0.52 -1.29 11.27
N LYS A 122 0.32 -2.53 11.71
CA LYS A 122 -1.01 -3.00 12.11
C LYS A 122 -1.37 -2.33 13.43
N ILE A 123 -2.42 -1.55 13.42
CA ILE A 123 -3.01 -0.99 14.63
C ILE A 123 -4.43 -1.50 14.78
N ASP A 124 -4.89 -1.59 16.03
CA ASP A 124 -6.31 -1.73 16.29
C ASP A 124 -6.99 -0.40 15.91
N THR A 125 -8.01 -0.51 15.06
CA THR A 125 -8.80 0.62 14.53
C THR A 125 -9.38 1.51 15.64
N ASN A 126 -9.59 0.97 16.84
CA ASN A 126 -10.05 1.74 18.01
C ASN A 126 -9.08 2.86 18.41
N PHE A 127 -7.80 2.75 18.05
CA PHE A 127 -6.77 3.71 18.38
C PHE A 127 -6.39 4.64 17.22
N LEU A 128 -6.99 4.44 16.03
CA LEU A 128 -6.66 5.21 14.81
C LEU A 128 -6.76 6.73 15.03
N ASN A 129 -7.80 7.19 15.72
CA ASN A 129 -7.99 8.62 16.02
C ASN A 129 -6.83 9.23 16.82
N SER A 130 -6.10 8.43 17.59
CA SER A 130 -4.93 8.91 18.34
C SER A 130 -3.70 9.11 17.44
N TYR A 131 -3.62 8.43 16.30
CA TYR A 131 -2.48 8.50 15.37
C TYR A 131 -2.66 9.56 14.27
N VAL A 132 -3.90 9.86 13.88
CA VAL A 132 -4.23 10.77 12.75
C VAL A 132 -4.06 12.26 13.13
N THR A 133 -3.20 12.56 14.11
CA THR A 133 -2.88 13.96 14.44
C THR A 133 -1.86 14.50 13.44
N PRO A 134 -2.10 15.65 12.79
CA PRO A 134 -1.12 16.26 11.89
C PRO A 134 0.25 16.39 12.56
N ASN A 135 1.31 16.01 11.85
CA ASN A 135 2.71 16.04 12.30
C ASN A 135 3.07 15.10 13.47
N ARG A 136 2.18 14.21 13.91
CA ARG A 136 2.54 13.22 14.93
C ARG A 136 3.62 12.29 14.38
N LYS A 137 4.74 12.22 15.11
CA LYS A 137 5.79 11.24 14.90
C LYS A 137 5.49 10.00 15.74
N ILE A 138 5.67 8.83 15.15
CA ILE A 138 5.40 7.53 15.74
C ILE A 138 6.73 6.79 15.84
N ASN A 139 7.10 6.39 17.06
CA ASN A 139 8.24 5.53 17.32
C ASN A 139 7.84 4.08 17.04
N ALA A 140 8.60 3.42 16.18
CA ALA A 140 8.34 2.03 15.82
C ALA A 140 9.65 1.23 15.76
N GLU A 141 9.52 -0.09 15.83
CA GLU A 141 10.59 -1.04 15.59
C GLU A 141 10.29 -1.82 14.30
N VAL A 142 11.32 -2.02 13.49
CA VAL A 142 11.22 -2.83 12.27
C VAL A 142 11.21 -4.31 12.67
N VAL A 143 10.14 -5.02 12.33
CA VAL A 143 9.96 -6.45 12.68
C VAL A 143 10.00 -7.38 11.47
N GLY A 144 10.06 -6.83 10.26
CA GLY A 144 10.14 -7.60 9.04
C GLY A 144 10.08 -6.73 7.79
N TYR A 145 9.94 -7.39 6.64
CA TYR A 145 9.90 -6.77 5.33
C TYR A 145 8.73 -7.35 4.54
N ASP A 146 7.96 -6.46 3.91
CA ASP A 146 6.97 -6.80 2.91
C ASP A 146 7.60 -6.61 1.54
N TYR A 147 8.02 -7.72 0.93
CA TYR A 147 8.67 -7.72 -0.38
C TYR A 147 7.69 -7.52 -1.54
N GLU A 148 6.39 -7.67 -1.31
CA GLU A 148 5.37 -7.51 -2.36
C GLU A 148 4.99 -6.03 -2.51
N ASN A 149 4.91 -5.30 -1.40
CA ASN A 149 4.57 -3.87 -1.36
C ASN A 149 5.79 -2.97 -1.13
N PHE A 150 6.99 -3.55 -0.96
CA PHE A 150 8.21 -2.86 -0.57
C PHE A 150 8.04 -2.00 0.69
N TRP A 151 7.32 -2.51 1.69
CA TRP A 151 7.12 -1.82 2.97
C TRP A 151 7.97 -2.46 4.08
N LEU A 152 8.47 -1.66 5.01
CA LEU A 152 8.97 -2.18 6.28
C LEU A 152 7.78 -2.60 7.15
N ILE A 153 7.81 -3.79 7.74
CA ILE A 153 6.79 -4.21 8.71
C ILE A 153 7.19 -3.61 10.06
N LEU A 154 6.31 -2.81 10.64
CA LEU A 154 6.57 -2.04 11.85
C LEU A 154 5.71 -2.51 13.02
N LYS A 155 6.27 -2.37 14.23
CA LYS A 155 5.56 -2.54 15.50
C LYS A 155 5.76 -1.28 16.34
N GLU A 156 4.69 -0.77 16.92
CA GLU A 156 4.78 0.40 17.80
C GLU A 156 5.68 0.12 19.02
N VAL A 157 6.51 1.10 19.36
CA VAL A 157 7.26 1.12 20.61
C VAL A 157 6.56 2.09 21.54
N LEU A 158 5.87 1.53 22.55
CA LEU A 158 5.33 2.31 23.66
C LEU A 158 6.48 2.72 24.58
N GLU A 159 6.54 4.01 24.93
CA GLU A 159 7.44 4.54 25.97
C GLU A 159 6.98 4.15 27.38
#